data_AF-A0A522B0I0-F1
#
_entry.id   AF-A0A522B0I0-F1
#
_cell.length_a   1.000
_cell.length_b   1.000
_cell.length_c   1.000
_cell.angle_alpha   90.00
_cell.angle_beta   90.00
_cell.angle_gamma   90.00
#
_symmetry.space_group_name_H-M   'P 1'
#
loop_
_entity.id
_entity.type
_entity.pdbx_description
1 polymer ?
#
loop_
_entity_poly.entity_id
_entity_poly.type
_entity_poly.pdbx_seq_one_letter_code
_entity_poly.pdbx_strand_id
1 'polypeptide(L)'
;MRFWQGGCVAVFLMAGAVQAAPPAPPVQEQAQPPAGTEPPPMRSLESTDGPPSTAPCPGLHSQMDAAVSPLVLIVEGPLPQLKPERAPTESEVKCVESLRAAGQKEIGEGKAGRGTAKYLAAVNVALPLAWATYRELAFALDKTAHPDPAIAAYRKAWAAIEIEDQRPGAKHEGVTVLAMAEIRDSIVRLGGQIPSPTSEVGRIVVANPTRKLQEQYFDKTIPLPK
;
A
#
# COMPACT_ATOMS: atom_id res chain seq x y z
N MET A 1 16.42 -50.01 -37.13
CA MET A 1 17.50 -50.59 -36.30
C MET A 1 17.27 -50.04 -34.88
N ARG A 2 16.69 -50.78 -33.91
CA ARG A 2 17.30 -51.86 -33.07
C ARG A 2 18.61 -51.36 -32.43
N PHE A 3 18.89 -51.31 -31.12
CA PHE A 3 18.57 -52.09 -29.90
C PHE A 3 18.73 -51.15 -28.65
N TRP A 4 17.98 -51.23 -27.53
CA TRP A 4 18.17 -52.07 -26.30
C TRP A 4 19.47 -51.71 -25.51
N GLN A 5 19.63 -51.72 -24.17
CA GLN A 5 18.92 -52.30 -23.02
C GLN A 5 19.67 -51.93 -21.70
N GLY A 6 19.07 -52.21 -20.53
CA GLY A 6 19.76 -52.54 -19.24
C GLY A 6 19.73 -51.42 -18.19
N GLY A 7 19.11 -51.54 -17.00
CA GLY A 7 19.28 -52.55 -15.94
C GLY A 7 20.21 -51.93 -14.86
N CYS A 8 20.03 -51.99 -13.54
CA CYS A 8 19.40 -52.95 -12.64
C CYS A 8 19.08 -52.31 -11.27
N VAL A 9 18.19 -53.00 -10.56
CA VAL A 9 17.81 -52.88 -9.15
C VAL A 9 18.99 -53.18 -8.22
N ALA A 10 19.06 -52.46 -7.10
CA ALA A 10 19.71 -52.95 -5.89
C ALA A 10 18.83 -52.63 -4.65
N VAL A 11 18.24 -53.68 -4.11
CA VAL A 11 17.66 -53.76 -2.76
C VAL A 11 18.78 -54.15 -1.80
N PHE A 12 18.87 -53.51 -0.63
CA PHE A 12 19.47 -54.11 0.56
C PHE A 12 18.69 -53.70 1.84
N LEU A 13 18.13 -54.73 2.45
CA LEU A 13 17.70 -54.95 3.84
C LEU A 13 18.91 -54.71 4.80
N MET A 14 18.86 -54.44 6.11
CA MET A 14 17.87 -54.55 7.20
C MET A 14 18.47 -53.96 8.50
N ALA A 15 17.60 -53.82 9.51
CA ALA A 15 17.86 -53.77 10.96
C ALA A 15 18.46 -52.45 11.51
N GLY A 16 17.99 -51.87 12.61
CA GLY A 16 16.98 -52.24 13.59
C GLY A 16 17.30 -51.46 14.87
N ALA A 17 16.29 -50.96 15.59
CA ALA A 17 16.29 -50.81 17.05
C ALA A 17 14.97 -50.18 17.50
N VAL A 18 14.31 -50.91 18.37
CA VAL A 18 13.08 -50.57 19.08
C VAL A 18 13.41 -49.59 20.19
N GLN A 19 12.66 -48.50 20.35
CA GLN A 19 12.61 -47.80 21.63
C GLN A 19 11.18 -47.38 21.95
N ALA A 20 10.65 -48.01 23.00
CA ALA A 20 9.33 -47.83 23.55
C ALA A 20 9.24 -46.50 24.32
N ALA A 21 8.15 -45.77 24.09
CA ALA A 21 7.79 -44.58 24.87
C ALA A 21 7.07 -44.99 26.17
N PRO A 22 7.36 -44.38 27.33
CA PRO A 22 6.65 -44.63 28.57
C PRO A 22 5.28 -43.91 28.64
N PRO A 23 4.34 -44.42 29.47
CA PRO A 23 2.94 -43.99 29.47
C PRO A 23 2.66 -42.73 30.31
N ALA A 24 1.57 -42.04 29.96
CA ALA A 24 1.03 -40.86 30.64
C ALA A 24 0.42 -41.20 32.03
N PRO A 25 0.42 -40.26 32.99
CA PRO A 25 -0.26 -40.43 34.28
C PRO A 25 -1.77 -40.11 34.20
N PRO A 26 -2.58 -40.61 35.17
CA PRO A 26 -4.03 -40.65 35.08
C PRO A 26 -4.73 -39.37 35.56
N VAL A 27 -5.95 -39.16 35.06
CA VAL A 27 -6.93 -38.20 35.58
C VAL A 27 -7.55 -38.77 36.86
N GLN A 28 -7.58 -37.98 37.94
CA GLN A 28 -8.46 -38.21 39.09
C GLN A 28 -9.29 -36.96 39.37
N GLU A 29 -10.58 -37.23 39.56
CA GLU A 29 -11.67 -36.30 39.82
C GLU A 29 -11.94 -36.19 41.34
N GLN A 30 -12.52 -35.04 41.73
CA GLN A 30 -13.16 -34.67 43.02
C GLN A 30 -12.29 -34.16 44.19
N ALA A 31 -12.49 -32.88 44.57
CA ALA A 31 -13.41 -32.46 45.63
C ALA A 31 -13.32 -30.93 45.91
N GLN A 32 -14.49 -30.28 46.05
CA GLN A 32 -14.72 -28.94 46.64
C GLN A 32 -15.31 -29.14 48.06
N PRO A 33 -15.54 -28.15 48.97
CA PRO A 33 -15.23 -26.70 49.05
C PRO A 33 -14.67 -26.35 50.50
N PRO A 34 -14.80 -25.16 51.19
CA PRO A 34 -15.93 -24.21 51.29
C PRO A 34 -15.59 -22.70 51.17
N ALA A 35 -16.65 -21.91 51.24
CA ALA A 35 -16.80 -20.47 50.99
C ALA A 35 -16.21 -19.52 52.06
N GLY A 36 -15.99 -18.26 51.67
CA GLY A 36 -15.75 -17.13 52.58
C GLY A 36 -15.64 -15.75 51.89
N THR A 37 -16.76 -15.03 51.87
CA THR A 37 -16.98 -13.57 52.15
C THR A 37 -16.20 -12.44 51.42
N GLU A 38 -16.96 -11.53 50.77
CA GLU A 38 -16.69 -10.15 50.25
C GLU A 38 -16.16 -9.10 51.30
N PRO A 39 -15.85 -7.80 50.99
CA PRO A 39 -15.33 -7.09 49.77
C PRO A 39 -14.20 -6.01 50.11
N PRO A 40 -13.97 -4.86 49.40
CA PRO A 40 -12.66 -4.39 48.85
C PRO A 40 -11.91 -3.29 49.67
N PRO A 41 -10.68 -2.84 49.30
CA PRO A 41 -10.54 -1.54 48.59
C PRO A 41 -9.27 -1.32 47.70
N MET A 42 -9.45 -0.42 46.72
CA MET A 42 -8.54 0.57 46.08
C MET A 42 -7.01 0.39 45.88
N ARG A 43 -6.63 0.70 44.63
CA ARG A 43 -5.42 1.38 44.12
C ARG A 43 -4.06 0.67 44.21
N SER A 44 -3.55 0.28 43.04
CA SER A 44 -2.22 0.69 42.58
C SER A 44 -2.25 1.03 41.09
N LEU A 45 -1.80 2.24 40.78
CA LEU A 45 -1.31 2.62 39.47
C LEU A 45 -0.12 1.73 39.17
N GLU A 46 -0.23 0.84 38.18
CA GLU A 46 0.93 0.25 37.55
C GLU A 46 0.82 0.53 36.07
N SER A 47 1.69 1.43 35.63
CA SER A 47 1.93 1.76 34.24
C SER A 47 2.38 0.49 33.51
N THR A 48 1.47 -0.18 32.84
CA THR A 48 1.85 -1.11 31.79
C THR A 48 2.23 -0.28 30.58
N ASP A 49 3.54 -0.05 30.40
CA ASP A 49 4.14 0.14 29.08
C ASP A 49 3.72 -1.06 28.22
N GLY A 50 2.56 -0.93 27.59
CA GLY A 50 2.10 -1.86 26.59
C GLY A 50 2.98 -1.72 25.35
N PRO A 51 3.42 -2.81 24.71
CA PRO A 51 4.07 -2.72 23.41
C PRO A 51 3.15 -1.97 22.43
N PRO A 52 3.70 -1.21 21.47
CA PRO A 52 2.92 -0.36 20.58
C PRO A 52 1.83 -1.22 19.93
N SER A 53 0.59 -0.75 20.05
CA SER A 53 -0.61 -1.41 19.53
C SER A 53 -0.44 -1.72 18.04
N THR A 54 -0.01 -2.95 17.74
CA THR A 54 0.03 -3.51 16.38
C THR A 54 -1.39 -3.93 16.02
N ALA A 55 -2.28 -2.98 15.76
CA ALA A 55 -3.45 -3.28 14.96
C ALA A 55 -2.94 -3.82 13.61
N PRO A 56 -3.30 -5.05 13.19
CA PRO A 56 -2.80 -5.59 11.94
C PRO A 56 -3.28 -4.71 10.79
N CYS A 57 -2.35 -4.15 10.01
CA CYS A 57 -2.67 -3.40 8.81
C CYS A 57 -3.33 -4.34 7.78
N PRO A 58 -4.64 -4.16 7.48
CA PRO A 58 -5.35 -5.07 6.59
C PRO A 58 -4.71 -5.07 5.20
N GLY A 59 -4.58 -6.23 4.57
CA GLY A 59 -4.00 -6.33 3.23
C GLY A 59 -2.49 -6.58 3.17
N LEU A 60 -1.75 -6.38 4.28
CA LEU A 60 -0.28 -6.49 4.27
C LEU A 60 0.21 -7.90 3.94
N HIS A 61 -0.50 -8.92 4.42
CA HIS A 61 -0.19 -10.34 4.22
C HIS A 61 -1.19 -11.05 3.30
N SER A 62 -2.11 -10.31 2.67
CA SER A 62 -3.11 -10.92 1.81
C SER A 62 -2.45 -11.59 0.60
N GLN A 63 -2.75 -12.87 0.40
CA GLN A 63 -2.33 -13.59 -0.78
C GLN A 63 -3.26 -13.21 -1.93
N MET A 64 -2.72 -12.50 -2.91
CA MET A 64 -3.40 -12.19 -4.15
C MET A 64 -2.82 -13.05 -5.26
N ASP A 65 -3.70 -13.54 -6.14
CA ASP A 65 -3.26 -14.30 -7.30
C ASP A 65 -2.35 -13.43 -8.17
N ALA A 66 -1.15 -13.94 -8.47
CA ALA A 66 -0.17 -13.25 -9.29
C ALA A 66 -0.64 -13.07 -10.75
N ALA A 67 -1.67 -13.79 -11.17
CA ALA A 67 -2.23 -13.72 -12.52
C ALA A 67 -3.06 -12.46 -12.81
N VAL A 68 -3.45 -11.69 -11.78
CA VAL A 68 -4.26 -10.48 -12.01
C VAL A 68 -3.41 -9.36 -12.60
N SER A 69 -3.85 -8.84 -13.75
CA SER A 69 -3.17 -7.75 -14.46
C SER A 69 -3.13 -6.47 -13.60
N PRO A 70 -1.94 -5.85 -13.40
CA PRO A 70 -1.81 -4.56 -12.73
C PRO A 70 -2.72 -3.47 -13.33
N LEU A 71 -2.89 -3.48 -14.66
CA LEU A 71 -3.69 -2.48 -15.35
C LEU A 71 -5.16 -2.54 -14.92
N VAL A 72 -5.73 -3.76 -14.84
CA VAL A 72 -7.14 -3.97 -14.44
C VAL A 72 -7.35 -3.45 -13.02
N LEU A 73 -6.46 -3.85 -12.10
CA LEU A 73 -6.49 -3.41 -10.71
C LEU A 73 -6.51 -1.88 -10.61
N ILE A 74 -5.62 -1.21 -11.33
CA ILE A 74 -5.50 0.25 -11.28
C ILE A 74 -6.75 0.93 -11.83
N VAL A 75 -7.30 0.46 -12.96
CA VAL A 75 -8.49 1.07 -13.56
C VAL A 75 -9.69 0.96 -12.62
N GLU A 76 -9.86 -0.18 -11.96
CA GLU A 76 -10.94 -0.45 -11.01
C GLU A 76 -10.71 0.14 -9.61
N GLY A 77 -9.47 0.57 -9.31
CA GLY A 77 -9.10 1.14 -8.03
C GLY A 77 -9.95 2.36 -7.63
N PRO A 78 -10.23 2.55 -6.33
CA PRO A 78 -11.14 3.59 -5.87
C PRO A 78 -10.52 4.99 -6.00
N LEU A 79 -11.38 6.00 -6.08
CA LEU A 79 -11.02 7.42 -6.05
C LEU A 79 -11.71 8.09 -4.85
N PRO A 80 -11.15 9.18 -4.32
CA PRO A 80 -11.80 9.95 -3.27
C PRO A 80 -13.14 10.48 -3.76
N GLN A 81 -14.08 10.71 -2.85
CA GLN A 81 -15.36 11.32 -3.19
C GLN A 81 -15.30 12.86 -3.15
N LEU A 82 -16.24 13.52 -3.85
CA LEU A 82 -16.36 14.98 -3.82
C LEU A 82 -16.76 15.48 -2.41
N LYS A 83 -17.50 14.69 -1.65
CA LYS A 83 -17.74 14.99 -0.23
C LYS A 83 -16.43 14.77 0.53
N PRO A 84 -16.00 15.73 1.38
CA PRO A 84 -14.81 15.57 2.18
C PRO A 84 -14.90 14.29 3.02
N GLU A 85 -13.89 13.44 2.89
CA GLU A 85 -13.76 12.26 3.72
C GLU A 85 -13.14 12.62 5.07
N ARG A 86 -13.30 11.73 6.05
CA ARG A 86 -12.67 11.89 7.36
C ARG A 86 -11.15 11.92 7.17
N ALA A 87 -10.48 12.83 7.89
CA ALA A 87 -9.02 12.83 7.93
C ALA A 87 -8.49 11.48 8.44
N PRO A 88 -7.43 10.92 7.84
CA PRO A 88 -6.83 9.66 8.30
C PRO A 88 -6.33 9.75 9.74
N THR A 89 -6.46 8.69 10.54
CA THR A 89 -5.74 8.55 11.81
C THR A 89 -4.24 8.32 11.57
N GLU A 90 -3.44 8.55 12.60
CA GLU A 90 -2.02 8.19 12.58
C GLU A 90 -1.78 6.69 12.31
N SER A 91 -2.64 5.81 12.82
CA SER A 91 -2.57 4.37 12.56
C SER A 91 -2.88 4.01 11.10
N GLU A 92 -3.85 4.69 10.49
CA GLU A 92 -4.18 4.54 9.06
C GLU A 92 -2.99 5.01 8.20
N VAL A 93 -2.36 6.15 8.54
CA VAL A 93 -1.16 6.65 7.86
C VAL A 93 -0.02 5.63 7.93
N LYS A 94 0.30 5.11 9.13
CA LYS A 94 1.35 4.09 9.31
C LYS A 94 1.07 2.80 8.52
N CYS A 95 -0.19 2.39 8.46
CA CYS A 95 -0.62 1.24 7.67
C CYS A 95 -0.44 1.48 6.16
N VAL A 96 -0.84 2.66 5.67
CA VAL A 96 -0.64 3.09 4.27
C VAL A 96 0.83 3.07 3.89
N GLU A 97 1.71 3.62 4.72
CA GLU A 97 3.17 3.62 4.49
C GLU A 97 3.72 2.19 4.41
N SER A 98 3.29 1.31 5.32
CA SER A 98 3.73 -0.09 5.35
C SER A 98 3.29 -0.85 4.08
N LEU A 99 2.05 -0.64 3.64
CA LEU A 99 1.50 -1.23 2.42
C LEU A 99 2.22 -0.72 1.17
N ARG A 100 2.49 0.60 1.10
CA ARG A 100 3.23 1.22 -0.01
C ARG A 100 4.65 0.68 -0.11
N ALA A 101 5.37 0.59 1.02
CA ALA A 101 6.72 0.04 1.05
C ALA A 101 6.74 -1.44 0.61
N ALA A 102 5.79 -2.24 1.11
CA ALA A 102 5.67 -3.64 0.71
C ALA A 102 5.27 -3.80 -0.78
N GLY A 103 4.38 -2.94 -1.28
CA GLY A 103 3.99 -2.91 -2.69
C GLY A 103 5.15 -2.54 -3.61
N GLN A 104 5.92 -1.52 -3.24
CA GLN A 104 7.12 -1.10 -3.96
C GLN A 104 8.15 -2.23 -4.04
N LYS A 105 8.39 -2.91 -2.92
CA LYS A 105 9.30 -4.06 -2.87
C LYS A 105 8.86 -5.16 -3.84
N GLU A 106 7.58 -5.52 -3.83
CA GLU A 106 7.08 -6.57 -4.73
C GLU A 106 7.15 -6.19 -6.21
N ILE A 107 6.87 -4.93 -6.57
CA ILE A 107 7.06 -4.45 -7.95
C ILE A 107 8.53 -4.60 -8.36
N GLY A 108 9.46 -4.18 -7.49
CA GLY A 108 10.91 -4.34 -7.73
C GLY A 108 11.37 -5.79 -7.87
N GLU A 109 10.66 -6.73 -7.25
CA GLU A 109 10.90 -8.18 -7.38
C GLU A 109 10.19 -8.81 -8.60
N GLY A 110 9.62 -8.01 -9.51
CA GLY A 110 8.92 -8.48 -10.70
C GLY A 110 7.50 -9.00 -10.44
N LYS A 111 6.95 -8.76 -9.24
CA LYS A 111 5.61 -9.21 -8.81
C LYS A 111 4.60 -8.07 -8.93
N ALA A 112 4.52 -7.44 -10.09
CA ALA A 112 3.77 -6.20 -10.30
C ALA A 112 2.29 -6.29 -9.88
N GLY A 113 1.61 -7.41 -10.14
CA GLY A 113 0.20 -7.59 -9.75
C GLY A 113 0.01 -7.55 -8.23
N ARG A 114 0.85 -8.28 -7.47
CA ARG A 114 0.79 -8.30 -6.00
C ARG A 114 1.19 -6.95 -5.40
N GLY A 115 2.21 -6.31 -5.96
CA GLY A 115 2.63 -5.00 -5.48
C GLY A 115 1.56 -3.93 -5.74
N THR A 116 0.93 -3.95 -6.92
CA THR A 116 -0.21 -3.07 -7.26
C THR A 116 -1.37 -3.26 -6.29
N ALA A 117 -1.70 -4.51 -5.96
CA ALA A 117 -2.75 -4.81 -4.98
C ALA A 117 -2.48 -4.20 -3.59
N LYS A 118 -1.22 -4.21 -3.12
CA LYS A 118 -0.85 -3.59 -1.85
C LYS A 118 -1.01 -2.07 -1.88
N TYR A 119 -0.64 -1.42 -2.99
CA TYR A 119 -0.92 0.00 -3.17
C TYR A 119 -2.43 0.29 -3.14
N LEU A 120 -3.26 -0.53 -3.79
CA LEU A 120 -4.71 -0.35 -3.74
C LEU A 120 -5.31 -0.63 -2.36
N ALA A 121 -4.76 -1.59 -1.61
CA ALA A 121 -5.11 -1.78 -0.22
C ALA A 121 -4.78 -0.50 0.59
N ALA A 122 -3.64 0.14 0.33
CA ALA A 122 -3.28 1.41 0.96
C ALA A 122 -4.29 2.53 0.63
N VAL A 123 -4.73 2.63 -0.64
CA VAL A 123 -5.78 3.58 -1.03
C VAL A 123 -7.09 3.31 -0.28
N ASN A 124 -7.48 2.04 -0.12
CA ASN A 124 -8.70 1.69 0.62
C ASN A 124 -8.62 2.00 2.12
N VAL A 125 -7.43 1.94 2.72
CA VAL A 125 -7.21 2.31 4.13
C VAL A 125 -7.37 3.82 4.32
N ALA A 126 -6.85 4.63 3.39
CA ALA A 126 -6.94 6.09 3.48
C ALA A 126 -7.11 6.72 2.09
N LEU A 127 -8.37 6.84 1.66
CA LEU A 127 -8.76 7.51 0.43
C LEU A 127 -8.30 8.98 0.34
N PRO A 128 -8.22 9.77 1.43
CA PRO A 128 -7.61 11.10 1.37
C PRO A 128 -6.12 11.13 0.98
N LEU A 129 -5.44 9.98 0.97
CA LEU A 129 -4.05 9.85 0.51
C LEU A 129 -3.95 9.21 -0.88
N ALA A 130 -5.06 9.07 -1.59
CA ALA A 130 -5.14 8.36 -2.86
C ALA A 130 -4.19 8.94 -3.91
N TRP A 131 -4.15 10.27 -4.09
CA TRP A 131 -3.32 10.86 -5.14
C TRP A 131 -1.83 10.56 -4.95
N ALA A 132 -1.32 10.68 -3.73
CA ALA A 132 0.08 10.42 -3.40
C ALA A 132 0.40 8.93 -3.58
N THR A 133 -0.51 8.06 -3.13
CA THR A 133 -0.39 6.61 -3.24
C THR A 133 -0.37 6.15 -4.70
N TYR A 134 -1.27 6.67 -5.54
CA TYR A 134 -1.29 6.36 -6.98
C TYR A 134 -0.07 6.91 -7.71
N ARG A 135 0.41 8.11 -7.37
CA ARG A 135 1.62 8.69 -7.97
C ARG A 135 2.85 7.82 -7.68
N GLU A 136 2.99 7.30 -6.48
CA GLU A 136 4.09 6.41 -6.13
C GLU A 136 3.99 5.04 -6.79
N LEU A 137 2.79 4.47 -6.85
CA LEU A 137 2.55 3.24 -7.62
C LEU A 137 2.97 3.44 -9.09
N ALA A 138 2.57 4.55 -9.70
CA ALA A 138 2.91 4.88 -11.07
C ALA A 138 4.44 4.95 -11.29
N PHE A 139 5.15 5.60 -10.37
CA PHE A 139 6.61 5.69 -10.42
C PHE A 139 7.30 4.34 -10.25
N ALA A 140 6.79 3.48 -9.35
CA ALA A 140 7.33 2.14 -9.18
C ALA A 140 7.17 1.30 -10.46
N LEU A 141 6.00 1.37 -11.11
CA LEU A 141 5.71 0.66 -12.35
C LEU A 141 6.52 1.18 -13.54
N ASP A 142 6.69 2.50 -13.66
CA ASP A 142 7.54 3.13 -14.68
C ASP A 142 8.98 2.63 -14.58
N LYS A 143 9.54 2.65 -13.37
CA LYS A 143 10.91 2.16 -13.11
C LYS A 143 11.13 0.69 -13.46
N THR A 144 10.10 -0.14 -13.41
CA THR A 144 10.17 -1.57 -13.74
C THR A 144 9.64 -1.89 -15.13
N ALA A 145 9.62 -0.92 -16.04
CA ALA A 145 9.21 -1.09 -17.44
C ALA A 145 7.78 -1.60 -17.62
N HIS A 146 6.84 -1.07 -16.82
CA HIS A 146 5.40 -1.29 -16.97
C HIS A 146 4.69 0.02 -17.37
N PRO A 147 4.90 0.50 -18.61
CA PRO A 147 4.43 1.82 -19.03
C PRO A 147 2.91 1.97 -19.01
N ASP A 148 2.15 1.00 -19.53
CA ASP A 148 0.67 1.14 -19.56
C ASP A 148 0.06 1.16 -18.14
N PRO A 149 0.42 0.25 -17.21
CA PRO A 149 0.02 0.37 -15.81
C PRO A 149 0.47 1.69 -15.16
N ALA A 150 1.69 2.16 -15.44
CA ALA A 150 2.18 3.43 -14.90
C ALA A 150 1.33 4.62 -15.36
N ILE A 151 1.01 4.70 -16.66
CA ILE A 151 0.12 5.74 -17.20
C ILE A 151 -1.25 5.68 -16.52
N ALA A 152 -1.82 4.49 -16.34
CA ALA A 152 -3.11 4.34 -15.67
C ALA A 152 -3.07 4.85 -14.22
N ALA A 153 -1.99 4.56 -13.49
CA ALA A 153 -1.83 5.01 -12.11
C ALA A 153 -1.61 6.54 -12.03
N TYR A 154 -0.82 7.12 -12.94
CA TYR A 154 -0.68 8.57 -13.05
C TYR A 154 -2.02 9.26 -13.33
N ARG A 155 -2.87 8.67 -14.19
CA ARG A 155 -4.21 9.20 -14.45
C ARG A 155 -5.13 9.11 -13.23
N LYS A 156 -5.04 8.05 -12.43
CA LYS A 156 -5.75 7.97 -11.14
C LYS A 156 -5.26 9.04 -10.16
N ALA A 157 -3.95 9.27 -10.08
CA ALA A 157 -3.39 10.34 -9.26
C ALA A 157 -3.90 11.72 -9.70
N TRP A 158 -3.92 12.00 -11.01
CA TRP A 158 -4.51 13.22 -11.58
C TRP A 158 -5.98 13.38 -11.18
N ALA A 159 -6.80 12.35 -11.38
CA ALA A 159 -8.22 12.39 -11.04
C ALA A 159 -8.48 12.61 -9.54
N ALA A 160 -7.65 12.03 -8.67
CA ALA A 160 -7.76 12.26 -7.23
C ALA A 160 -7.49 13.72 -6.86
N ILE A 161 -6.46 14.36 -7.45
CA ILE A 161 -6.18 15.79 -7.25
C ILE A 161 -7.34 16.66 -7.76
N GLU A 162 -7.85 16.37 -8.95
CA GLU A 162 -9.00 17.09 -9.53
C GLU A 162 -10.22 17.08 -8.59
N ILE A 163 -10.54 15.93 -8.00
CA ILE A 163 -11.67 15.78 -7.07
C ILE A 163 -11.41 16.56 -5.77
N GLU A 164 -10.20 16.48 -5.22
CA GLU A 164 -9.82 17.22 -4.01
C GLU A 164 -9.90 18.74 -4.22
N ASP A 165 -9.45 19.23 -5.38
CA ASP A 165 -9.46 20.65 -5.75
C ASP A 165 -10.88 21.20 -5.98
N GLN A 166 -11.83 20.34 -6.34
CA GLN A 166 -13.24 20.72 -6.51
C GLN A 166 -14.01 20.82 -5.18
N ARG A 167 -13.40 20.47 -4.04
CA ARG A 167 -14.06 20.57 -2.73
C ARG A 167 -14.22 22.03 -2.31
N PRO A 168 -15.36 22.41 -1.69
CA PRO A 168 -15.53 23.76 -1.18
C PRO A 168 -14.41 24.15 -0.20
N GLY A 169 -13.75 25.28 -0.46
CA GLY A 169 -12.66 25.77 0.38
C GLY A 169 -11.30 25.11 0.15
N ALA A 170 -11.15 24.30 -0.91
CA ALA A 170 -9.85 23.81 -1.36
C ALA A 170 -8.90 24.98 -1.61
N LYS A 171 -7.65 24.85 -1.13
CA LYS A 171 -6.59 25.81 -1.39
C LYS A 171 -5.67 25.24 -2.46
N HIS A 172 -5.34 26.06 -3.45
CA HIS A 172 -4.37 25.70 -4.48
C HIS A 172 -2.95 25.83 -3.93
N GLU A 173 -2.49 24.80 -3.22
CA GLU A 173 -1.13 24.75 -2.71
C GLU A 173 -0.14 24.50 -3.86
N GLY A 174 0.99 25.24 -3.85
CA GLY A 174 2.02 25.08 -4.88
C GLY A 174 2.53 23.65 -5.01
N VAL A 175 2.56 22.91 -3.90
CA VAL A 175 3.00 21.51 -3.87
C VAL A 175 2.06 20.64 -4.72
N THR A 176 0.75 20.83 -4.60
CA THR A 176 -0.26 20.11 -5.39
C THR A 176 -0.16 20.47 -6.87
N VAL A 177 0.04 21.76 -7.18
CA VAL A 177 0.24 22.23 -8.57
C VAL A 177 1.47 21.56 -9.21
N LEU A 178 2.61 21.54 -8.50
CA LEU A 178 3.81 20.89 -9.01
C LEU A 178 3.67 19.38 -9.13
N ALA A 179 3.07 18.72 -8.13
CA ALA A 179 2.84 17.28 -8.20
C ALA A 179 1.98 16.91 -9.43
N MET A 180 0.95 17.69 -9.72
CA MET A 180 0.09 17.48 -10.89
C MET A 180 0.83 17.79 -12.21
N ALA A 181 1.72 18.78 -12.23
CA ALA A 181 2.58 19.06 -13.38
C ALA A 181 3.61 17.94 -13.66
N GLU A 182 4.18 17.35 -12.62
CA GLU A 182 5.06 16.18 -12.75
C GLU A 182 4.30 14.93 -13.23
N ILE A 183 3.05 14.75 -12.78
CA ILE A 183 2.16 13.70 -13.30
C ILE A 183 1.91 13.92 -14.79
N ARG A 184 1.58 15.14 -15.23
CA ARG A 184 1.42 15.49 -16.65
C ARG A 184 2.66 15.12 -17.45
N ASP A 185 3.83 15.57 -17.02
CA ASP A 185 5.09 15.35 -17.73
C ASP A 185 5.44 13.86 -17.81
N SER A 186 5.15 13.10 -16.75
CA SER A 186 5.35 11.65 -16.72
C SER A 186 4.41 10.92 -17.69
N ILE A 187 3.14 11.31 -17.75
CA ILE A 187 2.17 10.76 -18.72
C ILE A 187 2.66 11.00 -20.15
N VAL A 188 3.08 12.24 -20.48
CA VAL A 188 3.58 12.58 -21.82
C VAL A 188 4.85 11.81 -22.17
N ARG A 189 5.81 11.74 -21.24
CA ARG A 189 7.07 10.99 -21.43
C ARG A 189 6.82 9.52 -21.74
N LEU A 190 5.80 8.92 -21.12
CA LEU A 190 5.40 7.53 -21.35
C LEU A 190 4.56 7.34 -22.62
N GLY A 191 4.29 8.40 -23.39
CA GLY A 191 3.47 8.35 -24.61
C GLY A 191 1.97 8.39 -24.36
N GLY A 192 1.54 8.71 -23.13
CA GLY A 192 0.15 8.85 -22.77
C GLY A 192 -0.44 10.22 -23.12
N GLN A 193 -1.77 10.27 -23.26
CA GLN A 193 -2.51 11.53 -23.40
C GLN A 193 -2.84 12.10 -22.02
N ILE A 194 -2.59 13.40 -21.84
CA ILE A 194 -2.95 14.17 -20.65
C ILE A 194 -4.48 14.19 -20.50
N PRO A 195 -5.04 13.93 -19.31
CA PRO A 195 -6.48 14.07 -19.08
C PRO A 195 -6.99 15.49 -19.31
N SER A 196 -8.22 15.62 -19.81
CA SER A 196 -8.90 16.92 -19.89
C SER A 196 -9.16 17.45 -18.47
N PRO A 197 -8.71 18.67 -18.14
CA PRO A 197 -8.82 19.19 -16.78
C PRO A 197 -10.25 19.59 -16.45
N THR A 198 -10.68 19.35 -15.20
CA THR A 198 -12.01 19.70 -14.70
C THR A 198 -11.97 20.73 -13.56
N SER A 199 -10.82 20.85 -12.88
CA SER A 199 -10.55 21.74 -11.75
C SER A 199 -9.70 22.93 -12.19
N GLU A 200 -9.58 23.93 -11.31
CA GLU A 200 -8.76 25.11 -11.60
C GLU A 200 -7.27 24.76 -11.64
N VAL A 201 -6.80 23.93 -10.70
CA VAL A 201 -5.42 23.44 -10.70
C VAL A 201 -5.11 22.67 -11.98
N GLY A 202 -6.01 21.79 -12.42
CA GLY A 202 -5.82 21.07 -13.68
C GLY A 202 -5.68 22.01 -14.88
N ARG A 203 -6.53 23.05 -14.97
CA ARG A 203 -6.44 24.05 -16.05
C ARG A 203 -5.13 24.83 -16.00
N ILE A 204 -4.68 25.26 -14.81
CA ILE A 204 -3.40 25.95 -14.61
C ILE A 204 -2.24 25.07 -15.07
N VAL A 205 -2.25 23.79 -14.67
CA VAL A 205 -1.19 22.83 -15.00
C VAL A 205 -1.16 22.55 -16.48
N VAL A 206 -2.29 22.32 -17.16
CA VAL A 206 -2.29 22.07 -18.61
C VAL A 206 -1.80 23.29 -19.39
N ALA A 207 -2.13 24.51 -18.95
CA ALA A 207 -1.80 25.74 -19.65
C ALA A 207 -0.34 26.21 -19.49
N ASN A 208 0.43 25.67 -18.53
CA ASN A 208 1.75 26.20 -18.18
C ASN A 208 2.81 25.11 -18.06
N PRO A 209 4.04 25.30 -18.58
CA PRO A 209 5.13 24.33 -18.37
C PRO A 209 5.56 24.28 -16.90
N THR A 210 6.10 23.14 -16.47
CA THR A 210 6.51 22.89 -15.06
C THR A 210 7.47 23.95 -14.52
N ARG A 211 8.43 24.40 -15.34
CA ARG A 211 9.35 25.47 -14.96
C ARG A 211 8.64 26.77 -14.56
N LYS A 212 7.65 27.21 -15.34
CA LYS A 212 6.88 28.43 -15.04
C LYS A 212 6.07 28.27 -13.74
N LEU A 213 5.55 27.08 -13.47
CA LEU A 213 4.83 26.77 -12.24
C LEU A 213 5.78 26.79 -11.03
N GLN A 214 6.99 26.26 -11.16
CA GLN A 214 8.03 26.35 -10.11
C GLN A 214 8.33 27.81 -9.77
N GLU A 215 8.59 28.63 -10.80
CA GLU A 215 8.88 30.04 -10.63
C GLU A 215 7.72 30.79 -9.94
N GLN A 216 6.46 30.51 -10.35
CA GLN A 216 5.28 31.19 -9.83
C GLN A 216 4.97 30.86 -8.35
N TYR A 217 5.10 29.59 -7.97
CA TYR A 217 4.66 29.11 -6.66
C TYR A 217 5.79 28.99 -5.63
N PHE A 218 7.06 28.94 -6.06
CA PHE A 218 8.20 28.67 -5.17
C PHE A 218 9.32 29.71 -5.23
N ASP A 219 9.54 30.43 -6.34
CA ASP A 219 10.66 31.37 -6.47
C ASP A 219 10.35 32.82 -6.01
N LYS A 220 9.41 33.02 -5.09
CA LYS A 220 9.12 34.37 -4.54
C LYS A 220 10.12 34.87 -3.49
N THR A 221 11.37 34.42 -3.51
CA THR A 221 12.40 34.89 -2.58
C THR A 221 13.73 35.21 -3.26
N ILE A 222 13.80 36.35 -3.96
CA ILE A 222 14.88 37.33 -3.77
C ILE A 222 14.31 38.74 -4.06
N PRO A 223 14.07 39.59 -3.06
CA PRO A 223 13.96 41.03 -3.30
C PRO A 223 15.30 41.50 -3.87
N LEU A 224 15.31 42.06 -5.08
CA LEU A 224 16.50 42.73 -5.60
C LEU A 224 16.92 43.83 -4.60
N PRO A 225 18.20 43.91 -4.19
CA PRO A 225 18.65 45.05 -3.41
C PRO A 225 18.42 46.32 -4.22
N LYS A 226 17.75 47.30 -3.60
CA LYS A 226 17.59 48.65 -4.14
C LYS A 226 18.91 49.41 -4.12
#